data_AF-A0A258BHY4-F1
#
_entry.id   AF-A0A258BHY4-F1
#
_cell.length_a   1.000
_cell.length_b   1.000
_cell.length_c   1.000
_cell.angle_alpha   90.00
_cell.angle_beta   90.00
_cell.angle_gamma   90.00
#
_symmetry.space_group_name_H-M   'P 1'
#
loop_
_entity.id
_entity.type
_entity.pdbx_description
1 polymer ?
#
loop_
_entity_poly.entity_id
_entity_poly.type
_entity_poly.pdbx_seq_one_letter_code
_entity_poly.pdbx_strand_id
1 'polypeptide(L)'
;MNFDFSEDQKFLANEARKFLSQECTTAVVRTVLNDDKKAYHKELWGKIGEMGWLGAAIPEEHGGLGLGMLEMCVLAEEMGRAIAPVPFASTAYYLTEAVKLAGNDGQKAAILPKIAAGEVIGAYAASEGPGHPDAASLKTT
;
A
#
# COMPACT_ATOMS: atom_id res chain seq x y z
N MET A 1 -14.26 15.02 23.43
CA MET A 1 -13.27 14.53 22.45
C MET A 1 -13.64 13.11 22.11
N ASN A 2 -13.82 12.80 20.82
CA ASN A 2 -14.12 11.44 20.36
C ASN A 2 -12.84 10.85 19.76
N PHE A 3 -12.41 9.69 20.25
CA PHE A 3 -11.21 8.97 19.81
C PHE A 3 -11.55 7.69 19.04
N ASP A 4 -12.83 7.44 18.81
CA ASP A 4 -13.30 6.30 18.03
C ASP A 4 -13.26 6.63 16.53
N PHE A 5 -13.18 5.60 15.69
CA PHE A 5 -13.30 5.76 14.25
C PHE A 5 -14.71 6.23 13.86
N SER A 6 -14.81 6.94 12.74
CA SER A 6 -16.10 7.25 12.13
C SER A 6 -16.81 5.98 11.67
N GLU A 7 -18.12 6.08 11.42
CA GLU A 7 -18.88 4.94 10.88
C GLU A 7 -18.37 4.50 9.50
N ASP A 8 -17.91 5.44 8.67
CA ASP A 8 -17.30 5.13 7.37
C ASP A 8 -15.96 4.38 7.53
N GLN A 9 -15.13 4.79 8.49
CA GLN A 9 -13.87 4.12 8.81
C GLN A 9 -14.11 2.70 9.38
N LYS A 10 -15.13 2.54 10.24
CA LYS A 10 -15.54 1.22 10.74
C LYS A 10 -16.08 0.33 9.62
N PHE A 11 -16.84 0.90 8.70
CA PHE A 11 -17.33 0.19 7.52
C PHE A 11 -16.16 -0.29 6.65
N LEU A 12 -15.21 0.58 6.35
CA LEU A 12 -13.98 0.24 5.61
C LEU A 12 -13.20 -0.88 6.30
N ALA A 13 -13.01 -0.79 7.62
CA ALA A 13 -12.32 -1.82 8.41
C ALA A 13 -13.02 -3.18 8.30
N ASN A 14 -14.35 -3.20 8.41
CA ASN A 14 -15.13 -4.43 8.36
C ASN A 14 -15.09 -5.08 6.97
N GLU A 15 -15.21 -4.29 5.90
CA GLU A 15 -15.09 -4.80 4.53
C GLU A 15 -13.68 -5.31 4.25
N ALA A 16 -12.64 -4.57 4.66
CA ALA A 16 -11.26 -5.00 4.53
C ALA A 16 -10.99 -6.31 5.26
N ARG A 17 -11.46 -6.42 6.50
CA ARG A 17 -11.35 -7.64 7.31
C ARG A 17 -12.03 -8.82 6.66
N LYS A 18 -13.28 -8.64 6.21
CA LYS A 18 -14.08 -9.70 5.61
C LYS A 18 -13.39 -10.23 4.35
N PHE A 19 -13.02 -9.33 3.44
CA PHE A 19 -12.31 -9.68 2.21
C PHE A 19 -10.98 -10.40 2.51
N LEU A 20 -10.12 -9.84 3.37
CA LEU A 20 -8.82 -10.43 3.67
C LEU A 20 -8.94 -11.79 4.38
N SER A 21 -9.96 -11.99 5.21
CA SER A 21 -10.19 -13.29 5.85
C SER A 21 -10.55 -14.41 4.86
N GLN A 22 -11.14 -14.05 3.72
CA GLN A 22 -11.52 -14.97 2.66
C GLN A 22 -10.38 -15.18 1.66
N GLU A 23 -9.73 -14.09 1.24
CA GLU A 23 -8.75 -14.08 0.15
C GLU A 23 -7.30 -14.29 0.61
N CYS A 24 -6.98 -13.93 1.85
CA CYS A 24 -5.63 -14.01 2.42
C CYS A 24 -5.54 -15.05 3.55
N THR A 25 -5.95 -16.28 3.27
CA THR A 25 -5.83 -17.39 4.22
C THR A 25 -4.37 -17.69 4.57
N THR A 26 -4.12 -18.37 5.70
CA THR A 26 -2.75 -18.81 6.06
C THR A 26 -2.12 -19.69 4.97
N ALA A 27 -2.91 -20.46 4.22
CA ALA A 27 -2.41 -21.23 3.08
C ALA A 27 -1.83 -20.30 2.00
N VAL A 28 -2.54 -19.22 1.65
CA VAL A 28 -2.10 -18.18 0.70
C VAL A 28 -0.79 -17.53 1.18
N VAL A 29 -0.73 -17.10 2.45
CA VAL A 29 0.49 -16.53 3.05
C VAL A 29 1.68 -17.48 2.93
N ARG A 30 1.45 -18.76 3.24
CA ARG A 30 2.47 -19.81 3.14
C ARG A 30 2.94 -20.07 1.72
N THR A 31 2.15 -19.76 0.69
CA THR A 31 2.61 -19.91 -0.70
C THR A 31 3.73 -18.95 -1.08
N VAL A 32 3.81 -17.78 -0.42
CA VAL A 32 4.88 -16.80 -0.61
C VAL A 32 6.02 -17.09 0.35
N LEU A 33 5.72 -17.31 1.64
CA LEU A 33 6.73 -17.55 2.66
C LEU A 33 7.62 -18.78 2.37
N ASN A 34 7.07 -19.84 1.78
CA ASN A 34 7.81 -21.08 1.53
C ASN A 34 8.43 -21.16 0.12
N ASP A 35 8.38 -20.08 -0.66
CA ASP A 35 8.90 -20.04 -2.03
C ASP A 35 9.70 -18.76 -2.26
N ASP A 36 11.02 -18.86 -2.12
CA ASP A 36 11.96 -17.73 -2.29
C ASP A 36 11.88 -17.07 -3.68
N LYS A 37 11.27 -17.73 -4.68
CA LYS A 37 11.06 -17.16 -6.01
C LYS A 37 9.85 -16.22 -6.07
N LYS A 38 8.99 -16.23 -5.05
CA LYS A 38 7.83 -15.35 -4.97
C LYS A 38 8.11 -14.18 -4.05
N ALA A 39 8.18 -12.99 -4.65
CA ALA A 39 8.31 -11.75 -3.89
C ALA A 39 7.01 -11.37 -3.15
N TYR A 40 5.84 -11.72 -3.70
CA TYR A 40 4.52 -11.42 -3.14
C TYR A 40 3.42 -12.25 -3.81
N HIS A 41 2.20 -12.21 -3.26
CA HIS A 41 1.04 -12.90 -3.84
C HIS A 41 0.33 -12.04 -4.89
N LYS A 42 0.62 -12.29 -6.18
CA LYS A 42 0.14 -11.48 -7.31
C LYS A 42 -1.37 -11.39 -7.45
N GLU A 43 -2.08 -12.50 -7.27
CA GLU A 43 -3.54 -12.52 -7.41
C GLU A 43 -4.22 -11.70 -6.30
N LEU A 44 -3.70 -11.80 -5.07
CA LEU A 44 -4.22 -11.02 -3.93
C LEU A 44 -3.97 -9.52 -4.15
N TRP A 45 -2.79 -9.16 -4.67
CA TRP A 45 -2.47 -7.79 -5.04
C TRP A 45 -3.45 -7.22 -6.08
N GLY A 46 -3.76 -7.98 -7.13
CA GLY A 46 -4.75 -7.59 -8.14
C GLY A 46 -6.12 -7.34 -7.53
N LYS A 47 -6.61 -8.27 -6.70
CA LYS A 47 -7.91 -8.12 -6.01
C LYS A 47 -7.92 -6.90 -5.08
N ILE A 48 -6.84 -6.61 -4.36
CA ILE A 48 -6.72 -5.40 -3.53
C ILE A 48 -6.78 -4.12 -4.39
N GLY A 49 -6.17 -4.14 -5.58
CA GLY A 49 -6.28 -3.04 -6.55
C GLY A 49 -7.71 -2.83 -7.05
N GLU A 50 -8.44 -3.91 -7.35
CA GLU A 50 -9.85 -3.86 -7.77
C GLU A 50 -10.77 -3.27 -6.70
N MET A 51 -10.42 -3.43 -5.41
CA MET A 51 -11.14 -2.79 -4.29
C MET A 51 -10.86 -1.28 -4.18
N GLY A 52 -9.91 -0.74 -4.96
CA GLY A 52 -9.52 0.68 -4.94
C GLY A 52 -8.62 1.07 -3.76
N TRP A 53 -8.21 0.12 -2.91
CA TRP A 53 -7.49 0.41 -1.67
C TRP A 53 -6.06 0.92 -1.89
N LEU A 54 -5.46 0.60 -3.04
CA LEU A 54 -4.15 1.13 -3.42
C LEU A 54 -4.22 2.63 -3.76
N GLY A 55 -5.38 3.12 -4.17
CA GLY A 55 -5.66 4.51 -4.49
C GLY A 55 -6.38 5.27 -3.37
N ALA A 56 -6.54 4.70 -2.17
CA ALA A 56 -7.38 5.29 -1.13
C ALA A 56 -6.97 6.73 -0.78
N ALA A 57 -5.69 6.99 -0.52
CA ALA A 57 -5.17 8.34 -0.27
C ALA A 57 -4.65 9.09 -1.52
N ILE A 58 -4.95 8.60 -2.71
CA ILE A 58 -4.63 9.28 -3.97
C ILE A 58 -5.80 10.23 -4.32
N PRO A 59 -5.55 11.48 -4.73
CA PRO A 59 -6.60 12.39 -5.19
C PRO A 59 -7.44 11.81 -6.33
N GLU A 60 -8.73 12.14 -6.36
CA GLU A 60 -9.67 11.66 -7.39
C GLU A 60 -9.24 12.05 -8.81
N GLU A 61 -8.62 13.22 -8.99
CA GLU A 61 -8.07 13.67 -10.29
C GLU A 61 -6.99 12.75 -10.86
N HIS A 62 -6.43 11.87 -10.02
CA HIS A 62 -5.45 10.85 -10.39
C HIS A 62 -6.02 9.43 -10.28
N GLY A 63 -7.35 9.27 -10.24
CA GLY A 63 -8.02 7.97 -10.21
C GLY A 63 -8.02 7.29 -8.84
N GLY A 64 -7.74 8.03 -7.76
CA GLY A 64 -7.88 7.53 -6.39
C GLY A 64 -9.25 7.79 -5.79
N LEU A 65 -9.39 7.49 -4.50
CA LEU A 65 -10.65 7.67 -3.73
C LEU A 65 -10.69 9.00 -2.95
N GLY A 66 -9.61 9.78 -2.95
CA GLY A 66 -9.55 11.07 -2.25
C GLY A 66 -9.72 10.98 -0.73
N LEU A 67 -9.53 9.80 -0.13
CA LEU A 67 -9.59 9.61 1.32
C LEU A 67 -8.31 10.13 2.00
N GLY A 68 -8.27 10.06 3.32
CA GLY A 68 -7.16 10.53 4.14
C GLY A 68 -6.21 9.42 4.61
N MET A 69 -5.19 9.84 5.35
CA MET A 69 -4.24 8.93 5.98
C MET A 69 -4.86 8.10 7.11
N LEU A 70 -6.00 8.53 7.69
CA LEU A 70 -6.71 7.73 8.69
C LEU A 70 -7.33 6.48 8.05
N GLU A 71 -7.94 6.61 6.87
CA GLU A 71 -8.45 5.46 6.12
C GLU A 71 -7.31 4.54 5.66
N MET A 72 -6.15 5.11 5.31
CA MET A 72 -4.94 4.30 5.06
C MET A 72 -4.48 3.52 6.30
N CYS A 73 -4.52 4.11 7.49
CA CYS A 73 -4.22 3.41 8.74
C CYS A 73 -5.20 2.25 8.99
N VAL A 74 -6.50 2.47 8.76
CA VAL A 74 -7.53 1.41 8.87
C VAL A 74 -7.20 0.25 7.93
N LEU A 75 -6.89 0.52 6.67
CA LEU A 75 -6.48 -0.50 5.70
C LEU A 75 -5.17 -1.20 6.11
N ALA A 76 -4.20 -0.44 6.62
CA ALA A 76 -2.93 -0.96 7.10
C ALA A 76 -3.10 -1.95 8.26
N GLU A 77 -3.98 -1.63 9.22
CA GLU A 77 -4.27 -2.51 10.36
C GLU A 77 -4.85 -3.85 9.91
N GLU A 78 -5.81 -3.85 9.00
CA GLU A 78 -6.42 -5.09 8.52
C GLU A 78 -5.46 -5.89 7.60
N MET A 79 -4.65 -5.20 6.78
CA MET A 79 -3.58 -5.82 5.98
C MET A 79 -2.56 -6.53 6.88
N GLY A 80 -2.15 -5.88 7.97
CA GLY A 80 -1.25 -6.43 8.97
C GLY A 80 -1.88 -7.59 9.76
N ARG A 81 -3.15 -7.47 10.15
CA ARG A 81 -3.91 -8.53 10.83
C ARG A 81 -3.94 -9.82 10.00
N ALA A 82 -4.11 -9.71 8.69
CA ALA A 82 -4.13 -10.85 7.78
C ALA A 82 -2.73 -11.36 7.40
N ILE A 83 -1.67 -10.63 7.78
CA ILE A 83 -0.28 -10.88 7.35
C ILE A 83 -0.22 -10.94 5.81
N ALA A 84 -0.91 -10.00 5.16
CA ALA A 84 -1.08 -10.06 3.72
C ALA A 84 0.29 -9.95 3.01
N PRO A 85 0.69 -10.96 2.22
CA PRO A 85 2.02 -11.03 1.61
C PRO A 85 2.04 -10.21 0.32
N VAL A 86 1.78 -8.91 0.43
CA VAL A 86 1.68 -7.96 -0.68
C VAL A 86 2.49 -6.69 -0.40
N PRO A 87 2.99 -5.99 -1.44
CA PRO A 87 3.82 -4.80 -1.30
C PRO A 87 2.98 -3.54 -1.00
N PHE A 88 2.00 -3.65 -0.11
CA PHE A 88 1.07 -2.55 0.22
C PHE A 88 1.81 -1.38 0.84
N ALA A 89 2.64 -1.63 1.86
CA ALA A 89 3.35 -0.55 2.54
C ALA A 89 4.39 0.15 1.66
N SER A 90 5.18 -0.63 0.92
CA SER A 90 6.21 -0.11 0.03
C SER A 90 5.63 0.78 -1.08
N THR A 91 4.43 0.45 -1.53
CA THR A 91 3.76 1.10 -2.66
C THR A 91 2.79 2.19 -2.22
N ALA A 92 1.77 1.84 -1.44
CA ALA A 92 0.67 2.73 -1.07
C ALA A 92 1.07 3.79 -0.03
N TYR A 93 2.16 3.55 0.72
CA TYR A 93 2.70 4.57 1.64
C TYR A 93 3.89 5.26 1.01
N TYR A 94 4.99 4.54 0.82
CA TYR A 94 6.27 5.18 0.52
C TYR A 94 6.33 5.75 -0.89
N LEU A 95 6.09 4.93 -1.93
CA LEU A 95 6.11 5.41 -3.31
C LEU A 95 5.04 6.49 -3.54
N THR A 96 3.81 6.23 -3.09
CA THR A 96 2.67 7.11 -3.33
C THR A 96 2.88 8.49 -2.70
N GLU A 97 3.27 8.55 -1.43
CA GLU A 97 3.50 9.83 -0.75
C GLU A 97 4.74 10.56 -1.31
N ALA A 98 5.79 9.85 -1.71
CA ALA A 98 6.94 10.47 -2.37
C ALA A 98 6.53 11.17 -3.69
N VAL A 99 5.70 10.52 -4.52
CA VAL A 99 5.21 11.10 -5.77
C VAL A 99 4.26 12.27 -5.51
N LYS A 100 3.36 12.16 -4.53
CA LYS A 100 2.45 13.26 -4.14
C LYS A 100 3.21 14.49 -3.66
N LEU A 101 4.22 14.28 -2.82
CA LEU A 101 4.98 15.35 -2.17
C LEU A 101 5.99 16.02 -3.10
N ALA A 102 6.74 15.23 -3.88
CA ALA A 102 7.92 15.72 -4.61
C ALA A 102 7.80 15.59 -6.14
N GLY A 103 6.79 14.89 -6.66
CA GLY A 103 6.55 14.79 -8.09
C GLY A 103 6.13 16.13 -8.70
N ASN A 104 6.53 16.40 -9.94
CA ASN A 104 5.91 17.43 -10.76
C ASN A 104 4.56 16.94 -11.34
N ASP A 105 3.78 17.83 -11.95
CA ASP A 105 2.44 17.51 -12.46
C ASP A 105 2.44 16.36 -13.48
N GLY A 106 3.45 16.31 -14.36
CA GLY A 106 3.62 15.24 -15.33
C GLY A 106 3.91 13.88 -14.66
N GLN A 107 4.75 13.86 -13.63
CA GLN A 107 5.05 12.65 -12.86
C GLN A 107 3.83 12.16 -12.08
N LYS A 108 3.08 13.07 -11.43
CA LYS A 108 1.86 12.74 -10.70
C LYS A 108 0.80 12.12 -11.63
N ALA A 109 0.52 12.79 -12.75
CA ALA A 109 -0.45 12.34 -13.74
C ALA A 109 -0.06 10.99 -14.39
N ALA A 110 1.23 10.71 -14.55
CA ALA A 110 1.70 9.47 -15.16
C ALA A 110 1.78 8.28 -14.20
N ILE A 111 2.05 8.52 -12.90
CA ILE A 111 2.39 7.46 -11.93
C ILE A 111 1.22 7.14 -10.99
N LEU A 112 0.55 8.15 -10.43
CA LEU A 112 -0.47 7.94 -9.41
C LEU A 112 -1.65 7.08 -9.90
N PRO A 113 -2.19 7.24 -11.13
CA PRO A 113 -3.24 6.35 -11.61
C PRO A 113 -2.79 4.89 -11.72
N LYS A 114 -1.52 4.64 -12.07
CA LYS A 114 -0.97 3.29 -12.20
C LYS A 114 -0.75 2.63 -10.85
N ILE A 115 -0.41 3.42 -9.82
CA ILE A 115 -0.37 2.95 -8.44
C ILE A 115 -1.78 2.57 -7.97
N ALA A 116 -2.77 3.45 -8.20
CA ALA A 116 -4.16 3.20 -7.83
C ALA A 116 -4.71 1.91 -8.46
N ALA A 117 -4.34 1.64 -9.71
CA ALA A 117 -4.70 0.43 -10.44
C ALA A 117 -3.85 -0.83 -10.05
N GLY A 118 -2.82 -0.67 -9.22
CA GLY A 118 -1.91 -1.76 -8.85
C GLY A 118 -0.95 -2.21 -9.96
N GLU A 119 -0.81 -1.43 -11.03
CA GLU A 119 0.10 -1.69 -12.15
C GLU A 119 1.56 -1.36 -11.82
N VAL A 120 1.77 -0.43 -10.87
CA VAL A 120 3.09 -0.03 -10.39
C VAL A 120 3.25 -0.43 -8.94
N ILE A 121 4.31 -1.19 -8.67
CA ILE A 121 4.80 -1.51 -7.33
C ILE A 121 6.10 -0.74 -7.12
N GLY A 122 6.24 -0.13 -5.94
CA GLY A 122 7.43 0.65 -5.60
C GLY A 122 7.96 0.34 -4.22
N ALA A 123 9.13 0.91 -3.95
CA ALA A 123 9.77 0.93 -2.65
C ALA A 123 10.61 2.20 -2.50
N TYR A 124 10.92 2.54 -1.25
CA TYR A 124 11.88 3.59 -0.93
C TYR A 124 13.26 2.98 -0.69
N ALA A 125 14.21 3.28 -1.56
CA ALA A 125 15.56 2.70 -1.54
C ALA A 125 16.55 3.72 -0.94
N ALA A 126 16.70 3.70 0.38
CA ALA A 126 17.64 4.59 1.11
C ALA A 126 18.75 3.84 1.87
N SER A 127 18.68 2.51 1.96
CA SER A 127 19.72 1.72 2.62
C SER A 127 20.75 1.25 1.60
N GLU A 128 22.03 1.59 1.83
CA GLU A 128 23.18 1.15 1.01
C GLU A 128 24.11 0.18 1.76
N GLY A 129 23.78 -0.15 3.01
CA GLY A 129 24.61 -1.01 3.86
C GLY A 129 24.06 -1.14 5.28
N PRO A 130 24.82 -1.80 6.17
CA PRO A 130 24.42 -1.96 7.57
C PRO A 130 24.29 -0.62 8.29
N GLY A 131 23.28 -0.49 9.15
CA GLY A 131 23.08 0.68 10.00
C GLY A 131 21.79 1.43 9.68
N HIS A 132 21.61 2.58 10.34
CA HIS A 132 20.47 3.46 10.11
C HIS A 132 20.64 4.19 8.77
N PRO A 133 19.62 4.19 7.88
CA PRO A 133 19.66 5.00 6.66
C PRO A 133 19.78 6.49 7.00
N ASP A 134 20.81 7.15 6.47
CA ASP A 134 21.01 8.60 6.57
C ASP A 134 21.26 9.15 5.17
N ALA A 135 20.51 10.18 4.77
CA ALA A 135 20.65 10.84 3.48
C ALA A 135 22.08 11.39 3.25
N ALA A 136 22.77 11.83 4.32
CA ALA A 136 24.15 12.31 4.22
C ALA A 136 25.16 11.19 3.93
N SER A 137 24.77 9.93 4.11
CA SER A 137 25.63 8.76 3.94
C SER A 137 25.51 8.07 2.57
N LEU A 138 24.57 8.52 1.73
CA LEU A 138 24.31 7.94 0.40
C LEU A 138 25.50 8.17 -0.56
N LYS A 139 25.85 7.13 -1.31
CA LYS A 139 26.99 7.08 -2.24
C LYS A 139 26.59 6.70 -3.66
N THR A 140 25.37 6.20 -3.88
CA THR A 140 24.86 5.89 -5.22
C THR A 140 24.78 7.19 -6.05
N THR A 141 25.33 7.14 -7.27
CA THR A 141 25.37 8.27 -8.23
C THR A 141 24.75 7.88 -9.55
#